data_AF-A0A967WAS3-F1
#
_entry.id   AF-A0A967WAS3-F1
#
_cell.length_a   1.000
_cell.length_b   1.000
_cell.length_c   1.000
_cell.angle_alpha   90.00
_cell.angle_beta   90.00
_cell.angle_gamma   90.00
#
_symmetry.space_group_name_H-M   'P 1'
#
loop_
_entity.id
_entity.type
_entity.pdbx_description
1 polymer ?
#
loop_
_entity_poly.entity_id
_entity_poly.type
_entity_poly.pdbx_seq_one_letter_code
_entity_poly.pdbx_strand_id
1 'polypeptide(L)' 'ATNIWGDPAFTCAGGGCPAPYRLSPGSAALDEGVAAGIKWDIDGQLRPYLNPDLGADEYWPPGVLQFI' A
#
# COMPACT_ATOMS: atom_id res chain seq x y z
N ALA A 1 -10.04 -6.04 16.80
CA ALA A 1 -9.42 -5.20 15.76
C ALA A 1 -8.39 -4.33 16.45
N THR A 2 -7.14 -4.35 15.98
CA THR A 2 -6.09 -3.46 16.46
C THR A 2 -6.20 -2.15 15.68
N ASN A 3 -6.21 -1.03 16.37
CA ASN A 3 -6.15 0.27 15.71
C ASN A 3 -4.68 0.64 15.51
N ILE A 4 -4.31 0.94 14.27
CA ILE A 4 -2.98 1.41 13.91
C ILE A 4 -3.05 2.91 13.65
N TRP A 5 -2.09 3.65 14.17
CA TRP A 5 -1.99 5.10 14.03
C TRP A 5 -0.57 5.47 13.64
N GLY A 6 -0.42 6.42 12.72
CA GLY A 6 0.87 6.90 12.27
C GLY A 6 0.73 7.71 10.99
N ASP A 7 1.85 8.24 10.49
CA ASP A 7 1.89 8.94 9.22
C ASP A 7 1.76 7.93 8.07
N PRO A 8 0.73 8.01 7.21
CA PRO A 8 0.64 7.16 6.02
C PRO A 8 1.74 7.47 5.00
N ALA A 9 2.45 8.59 5.14
CA ALA A 9 3.58 8.99 4.33
C ALA A 9 3.29 8.91 2.82
N PHE A 10 2.14 9.44 2.40
CA PHE A 10 1.75 9.47 0.99
C PHE A 10 2.75 10.28 0.16
N THR A 11 3.19 9.72 -0.96
CA THR A 11 4.09 10.41 -1.90
C THR A 11 3.41 11.62 -2.55
N CYS A 12 2.10 11.57 -2.72
CA CYS A 12 1.25 12.65 -3.21
C CYS A 12 -0.20 12.40 -2.79
N ALA A 13 -1.00 13.44 -2.52
CA ALA A 13 -2.41 13.32 -2.14
C ALA A 13 -3.33 14.26 -2.93
N GLY A 14 -4.55 13.81 -3.24
CA GLY A 14 -5.59 14.60 -3.89
C GLY A 14 -5.55 14.61 -5.42
N GLY A 15 -6.48 15.34 -6.05
CA GLY A 15 -6.74 15.29 -7.50
C GLY A 15 -5.65 15.89 -8.40
N GLY A 16 -4.60 16.49 -7.84
CA GLY A 16 -3.46 17.00 -8.60
C GLY A 16 -2.38 15.95 -8.89
N CYS A 17 -2.50 14.75 -8.31
CA CYS A 17 -1.52 13.68 -8.45
C CYS A 17 -1.89 12.74 -9.60
N PRO A 18 -0.93 12.32 -10.45
CA PRO A 18 -1.16 11.25 -11.43
C PRO A 18 -1.57 9.92 -10.79
N ALA A 19 -1.04 9.63 -9.61
CA ALA A 19 -1.38 8.47 -8.77
C ALA A 19 -1.45 8.93 -7.30
N PRO A 20 -2.63 9.35 -6.80
CA PRO A 20 -2.77 9.85 -5.44
C PRO A 20 -2.75 8.72 -4.41
N TYR A 21 -2.34 9.05 -3.18
CA TYR A 21 -2.39 8.18 -2.00
C TYR A 21 -1.48 6.95 -2.05
N ARG A 22 -0.44 6.97 -2.90
CA ARG A 22 0.61 5.95 -2.92
C ARG A 22 1.54 6.06 -1.72
N LEU A 23 1.85 4.93 -1.08
CA LEU A 23 2.71 4.90 0.11
C LEU A 23 4.18 5.16 -0.25
N SER A 24 4.94 5.70 0.70
CA SER A 24 6.40 5.81 0.62
C SER A 24 7.07 4.79 1.56
N PRO A 25 8.39 4.54 1.44
CA PRO A 25 9.08 3.52 2.24
C PRO A 25 9.05 3.76 3.76
N GLY A 26 8.68 4.96 4.22
CA GLY A 26 8.60 5.32 5.64
C GLY A 26 7.18 5.26 6.21
N SER A 27 6.21 4.70 5.48
CA SER A 27 4.81 4.71 5.89
C SER A 27 4.56 3.82 7.10
N ALA A 28 3.77 4.33 8.05
CA ALA A 28 3.26 3.53 9.17
C ALA A 28 2.17 2.52 8.76
N ALA A 29 1.79 2.47 7.48
CA ALA A 29 0.81 1.53 6.95
C ALA A 29 1.44 0.24 6.40
N LEU A 30 2.77 0.19 6.27
CA LEU A 30 3.46 -0.95 5.66
C LEU A 30 3.30 -2.22 6.51
N ASP A 31 2.89 -3.34 5.89
CA ASP A 31 2.74 -4.66 6.52
C ASP A 31 1.77 -4.72 7.74
N GLU A 32 0.94 -3.70 7.94
CA GLU A 32 0.03 -3.60 9.10
C GLU A 32 -1.39 -4.14 8.83
N GLY A 33 -1.69 -4.52 7.59
CA GLY A 33 -2.99 -5.04 7.19
C GLY A 33 -3.21 -6.50 7.59
N VAL A 34 -4.48 -6.89 7.60
CA VAL A 34 -4.90 -8.29 7.78
C VAL A 34 -5.33 -8.84 6.43
N ALA A 35 -4.79 -10.01 6.05
CA ALA A 35 -5.13 -10.68 4.80
C ALA A 35 -6.64 -10.97 4.69
N ALA A 36 -7.33 -10.22 3.83
CA ALA A 36 -8.78 -10.34 3.60
C ALA A 36 -9.13 -11.21 2.37
N GLY A 37 -8.14 -11.86 1.74
CA GLY A 37 -8.33 -12.66 0.52
C GLY A 37 -8.41 -11.85 -0.78
N ILE A 38 -8.20 -10.53 -0.73
CA ILE A 38 -8.12 -9.65 -1.89
C ILE A 38 -6.68 -9.65 -2.41
N LYS A 39 -6.50 -10.00 -3.68
CA LYS A 39 -5.17 -10.22 -4.29
C LYS A 39 -4.60 -9.02 -5.03
N TRP A 40 -5.45 -8.05 -5.34
CA TRP A 40 -5.10 -6.91 -6.18
C TRP A 40 -5.41 -5.62 -5.45
N ASP A 41 -4.51 -4.65 -5.53
CA ASP A 41 -4.71 -3.31 -5.02
C ASP A 41 -5.50 -2.42 -6.02
N ILE A 42 -5.63 -1.14 -5.71
CA ILE A 42 -6.41 -0.19 -6.53
C ILE A 42 -5.82 0.05 -7.92
N ASP A 43 -4.55 -0.29 -8.11
CA ASP A 43 -3.81 -0.12 -9.35
C ASP A 43 -3.66 -1.44 -10.13
N GLY A 44 -4.25 -2.52 -9.61
CA GLY A 44 -4.19 -3.84 -10.21
C GLY A 44 -2.84 -4.53 -10.00
N GLN A 45 -2.08 -4.12 -8.99
CA GLN A 45 -0.82 -4.76 -8.59
C GLN A 45 -1.09 -5.82 -7.53
N LEU A 46 -0.27 -6.88 -7.49
CA LEU A 46 -0.46 -7.96 -6.52
C LEU A 46 -0.33 -7.44 -5.09
N ARG A 47 -0.98 -8.12 -4.13
CA ARG A 47 -0.67 -8.04 -2.70
C ARG A 47 0.09 -9.31 -2.30
N PRO A 48 1.43 -9.36 -2.50
CA PRO A 48 2.19 -10.61 -2.46
C PRO A 48 2.58 -11.04 -1.04
N TYR A 49 2.55 -10.12 -0.07
CA TYR A 49 3.03 -10.35 1.29
C TYR A 49 1.96 -10.97 2.19
N LEU A 50 2.39 -11.66 3.25
CA LEU A 50 1.48 -12.30 4.20
C LEU A 50 0.60 -11.27 4.92
N ASN A 51 1.14 -10.09 5.18
CA ASN A 51 0.39 -8.94 5.68
C ASN A 51 0.37 -7.88 4.57
N PRO A 52 -0.79 -7.54 4.00
CA PRO A 52 -0.87 -6.45 3.04
C PRO A 52 -0.68 -5.10 3.73
N ASP A 53 -0.37 -4.07 2.97
CA ASP A 53 -0.35 -2.71 3.51
C ASP A 53 -1.76 -2.23 3.86
N LEU A 54 -1.84 -1.43 4.93
CA LEU A 54 -3.11 -0.86 5.38
C LEU A 54 -3.55 0.26 4.42
N GLY A 55 -4.50 -0.05 3.55
CA GLY A 55 -5.05 0.92 2.61
C GLY A 55 -5.38 0.31 1.26
N ALA A 56 -5.57 1.16 0.26
CA ALA A 56 -6.00 0.76 -1.07
C ALA A 56 -4.84 0.33 -1.99
N ASP A 57 -3.64 0.84 -1.76
CA ASP A 57 -2.41 0.64 -2.53
C ASP A 57 -1.41 -0.23 -1.74
N GLU A 58 -0.62 -1.04 -2.44
CA GLU A 58 0.50 -1.80 -1.87
C GLU A 58 1.83 -1.15 -2.27
N TYR A 59 2.71 -0.93 -1.31
CA TYR A 59 4.04 -0.42 -1.56
C TYR A 59 4.93 -1.49 -2.21
N TRP A 60 5.48 -1.14 -3.36
CA TRP A 60 6.48 -1.95 -4.06
C TRP A 60 7.85 -1.28 -4.03
N PRO A 61 8.84 -1.87 -3.35
CA PRO A 61 10.21 -1.35 -3.38
C PRO A 61 10.78 -1.32 -4.80
N PRO A 62 11.66 -0.34 -5.11
CA PRO A 62 12.34 -0.29 -6.40
C PRO A 62 13.03 -1.61 -6.75
N GLY A 63 12.83 -2.09 -7.98
CA GLY A 63 13.43 -3.33 -8.47
C GLY A 63 12.63 -4.60 -8.19
N VAL A 64 11.50 -4.52 -7.47
CA VAL A 64 10.59 -5.65 -7.29
C VAL A 64 9.59 -5.72 -8.46
N LEU A 65 9.36 -6.92 -8.99
CA LEU A 65 8.39 -7.16 -10.06
C LEU A 65 6.95 -7.10 -9.52
N GLN A 66 6.16 -6.19 -10.08
CA GLN A 66 4.77 -5.91 -9.66
C GLN A 66 3.72 -6.77 -10.37
N PHE A 67 4.16 -7.52 -11.39
CA PHE A 67 3.33 -8.40 -12.20
C PHE A 67 3.98 -9.79 -12.19
N ILE A 68 3.33 -10.75 -11.54
CA ILE A 68 3.65 -12.18 -11.62
C ILE A 68 2.48 -12.89 -12.27
#